data_AF-A0A2R7L8H3-F1
#
_entry.id   AF-A0A2R7L8H3-F1
#
_cell.length_a   1.000
_cell.length_b   1.000
_cell.length_c   1.000
_cell.angle_alpha   90.00
_cell.angle_beta   90.00
_cell.angle_gamma   90.00
#
_symmetry.space_group_name_H-M   'P 1'
#
loop_
_entity.id
_entity.type
_entity.pdbx_description
1 polymer ?
#
loop_
_entity_poly.entity_id
_entity_poly.type
_entity_poly.pdbx_seq_one_letter_code
_entity_poly.pdbx_strand_id
1 'polypeptide(L)'
;MSDRTLALLAQFPWLPAMILAAAVVASTRTLRYRLAWAAACFVGVGAFWMQLETRRWGFIPIAVNLLGPGHAPGMLKATIPIGAIVALTLAWRSRTKPGDS
;
A
#
# COMPACT_ATOMS: atom_id res chain seq x y z
N MET A 1 -11.08 -7.92 14.84
CA MET A 1 -10.16 -6.76 14.91
C MET A 1 -10.76 -5.74 15.86
N SER A 2 -10.00 -5.14 16.78
CA SER A 2 -10.52 -4.11 17.68
C SER A 2 -10.57 -2.76 16.96
N ASP A 3 -11.52 -1.89 17.35
CA ASP A 3 -11.64 -0.50 16.84
C ASP A 3 -10.31 0.27 16.89
N ARG A 4 -9.49 -0.03 17.92
CA ARG A 4 -8.18 0.57 18.13
C ARG A 4 -7.16 0.16 17.07
N THR A 5 -7.13 -1.12 16.67
CA THR A 5 -6.23 -1.60 15.62
C THR A 5 -6.53 -0.94 14.28
N LEU A 6 -7.81 -0.73 13.98
CA LEU A 6 -8.24 -0.12 12.72
C LEU A 6 -8.00 1.40 12.70
N ALA A 7 -8.18 2.08 13.83
CA ALA A 7 -7.81 3.49 13.96
C ALA A 7 -6.30 3.72 13.74
N LEU A 8 -5.46 2.82 14.27
CA LEU A 8 -4.01 2.84 14.03
C LEU A 8 -3.67 2.62 12.55
N LEU A 9 -4.39 1.72 11.86
CA LEU A 9 -4.22 1.50 10.43
C LEU A 9 -4.66 2.72 9.60
N ALA A 10 -5.71 3.43 10.00
CA ALA A 10 -6.14 4.66 9.32
C ALA A 10 -5.18 5.83 9.53
N GLN A 11 -4.49 5.87 10.68
CA GLN A 11 -3.46 6.87 10.96
C GLN A 11 -2.10 6.53 10.34
N PHE A 12 -1.93 5.32 9.83
CA PHE A 12 -0.66 4.90 9.26
C PHE A 12 -0.33 5.76 8.02
N PRO A 13 0.91 6.29 7.91
CA PRO A 13 1.33 7.09 6.78
C PRO A 13 1.57 6.20 5.54
N TRP A 14 0.48 5.74 4.92
CA TRP A 14 0.52 4.84 3.76
C TRP A 14 1.29 5.43 2.58
N LEU A 15 1.13 6.73 2.32
CA LEU A 15 1.78 7.41 1.19
C LEU A 15 3.33 7.44 1.35
N PRO A 16 3.90 7.88 2.48
CA PRO A 16 5.34 7.72 2.73
C PRO A 16 5.84 6.28 2.59
N ALA A 17 5.09 5.29 3.10
CA ALA A 17 5.47 3.89 2.97
C ALA A 17 5.48 3.41 1.49
N MET A 18 4.49 3.83 0.69
CA MET A 18 4.42 3.55 -0.74
C MET A 18 5.58 4.21 -1.50
N ILE A 19 5.94 5.46 -1.17
CA ILE A 19 7.07 6.17 -1.77
C ILE A 19 8.39 5.46 -1.47
N LEU A 20 8.60 5.06 -0.21
CA LEU A 20 9.79 4.32 0.19
C LEU A 20 9.89 2.99 -0.56
N ALA A 21 8.78 2.25 -0.66
CA ALA A 21 8.71 1.01 -1.41
C ALA A 21 9.04 1.24 -2.90
N ALA A 22 8.48 2.28 -3.52
CA ALA A 22 8.79 2.65 -4.91
C ALA A 22 10.28 2.97 -5.11
N ALA A 23 10.92 3.70 -4.18
CA ALA A 23 12.35 4.01 -4.25
C ALA A 23 13.22 2.75 -4.15
N VAL A 24 12.87 1.81 -3.27
CA VAL A 24 13.57 0.52 -3.13
C VAL A 24 13.41 -0.32 -4.40
N VAL A 25 12.20 -0.38 -4.98
CA VAL A 25 11.93 -1.14 -6.20
C VAL A 25 12.64 -0.50 -7.40
N ALA A 26 12.58 0.83 -7.54
CA ALA A 26 13.23 1.56 -8.62
C ALA A 26 14.76 1.46 -8.58
N SER A 27 15.36 1.39 -7.39
CA SER A 27 16.81 1.21 -7.21
C SER A 27 17.27 -0.24 -7.43
N THR A 28 16.35 -1.21 -7.53
CA THR A 28 16.69 -2.63 -7.74
C THR A 28 17.02 -2.91 -9.20
N ARG A 29 18.31 -2.86 -9.55
CA ARG A 29 18.78 -3.05 -10.94
C ARG A 29 18.51 -4.45 -11.51
N THR A 30 18.45 -5.46 -10.66
CA THR A 30 18.19 -6.86 -11.06
C THR A 30 16.73 -7.14 -11.40
N LEU A 31 15.82 -6.20 -11.10
CA LEU A 31 14.40 -6.36 -11.36
C LEU A 31 14.05 -5.89 -12.78
N ARG A 32 13.59 -6.83 -13.61
CA ARG A 32 13.05 -6.51 -14.94
C ARG A 32 11.76 -5.68 -14.79
N TYR A 33 11.60 -4.65 -15.62
CA TYR A 33 10.47 -3.70 -15.56
C TYR A 33 10.35 -2.96 -14.21
N ARG A 34 11.48 -2.67 -13.53
CA ARG A 34 11.51 -2.00 -12.21
C ARG A 34 10.68 -0.72 -12.11
N LEU A 35 10.60 0.07 -13.19
CA LEU A 35 9.79 1.31 -13.20
C LEU A 35 8.28 1.02 -13.18
N ALA A 36 7.83 -0.02 -13.89
CA ALA A 36 6.44 -0.46 -13.85
C ALA A 36 6.08 -1.00 -12.45
N TRP A 37 6.99 -1.75 -11.83
CA TRP A 37 6.81 -2.22 -10.45
C TRP A 37 6.84 -1.08 -9.44
N ALA A 38 7.69 -0.07 -9.64
CA ALA A 38 7.71 1.13 -8.80
C ALA A 38 6.40 1.93 -8.92
N ALA A 39 5.83 2.03 -10.12
CA ALA A 39 4.50 2.63 -10.32
C ALA A 39 3.40 1.79 -9.63
N ALA A 40 3.50 0.47 -9.68
CA ALA A 40 2.56 -0.43 -9.00
C ALA A 40 2.56 -0.24 -7.47
N CYS A 41 3.64 0.25 -6.85
CA CYS A 41 3.67 0.54 -5.41
C CYS A 41 2.58 1.54 -4.95
N PHE A 42 2.11 2.40 -5.85
CA PHE A 42 1.07 3.38 -5.55
C PHE A 42 -0.35 2.84 -5.69
N VAL A 43 -0.50 1.57 -6.11
CA VAL A 43 -1.78 0.89 -6.20
C VAL A 43 -2.13 0.30 -4.84
N GLY A 44 -3.04 0.96 -4.16
CA GLY A 44 -3.68 0.44 -2.97
C GLY A 44 -4.98 -0.28 -3.32
N VAL A 45 -5.22 -1.44 -2.72
CA VAL A 45 -6.42 -2.24 -2.91
C VAL A 45 -7.17 -2.34 -1.58
N GLY A 46 -8.47 -2.14 -1.64
CA GLY A 46 -9.33 -2.13 -0.47
C GLY A 46 -9.37 -0.75 0.18
N ALA A 47 -10.56 -0.29 0.52
CA ALA A 47 -10.77 0.91 1.33
C ALA A 47 -11.53 0.51 2.59
N PHE A 48 -10.86 0.57 3.72
CA PHE A 48 -11.50 0.55 5.02
C PHE A 48 -11.89 1.97 5.37
N TRP A 49 -13.12 2.18 5.79
CA TRP A 49 -13.57 3.47 6.30
C TRP A 49 -14.35 3.31 7.61
N MET A 50 -14.22 4.32 8.46
CA MET A 50 -14.94 4.43 9.72
C MET A 50 -15.55 5.82 9.79
N GLN A 51 -16.85 5.88 10.05
CA GLN A 51 -17.53 7.13 10.39
C GLN A 51 -17.35 7.40 11.89
N LEU A 52 -16.71 8.52 12.24
CA LEU A 52 -16.36 8.86 13.62
C LEU A 52 -17.58 9.07 14.52
N GLU A 53 -18.65 9.70 14.01
CA GLU A 53 -19.86 10.01 14.78
C GLU A 53 -20.67 8.76 15.16
N THR A 54 -20.86 7.85 14.21
CA THR A 54 -21.73 6.67 14.39
C THR A 54 -20.95 5.40 14.73
N ARG A 55 -19.62 5.48 14.76
CA ARG A 55 -18.68 4.33 14.86
C ARG A 55 -19.01 3.22 13.87
N ARG A 56 -19.62 3.56 12.73
CA ARG A 56 -19.95 2.60 11.68
C ARG A 56 -18.71 2.33 10.85
N TRP A 57 -18.50 1.06 10.56
CA TRP A 57 -17.40 0.56 9.77
C TRP A 57 -17.91 0.08 8.42
N GLY A 58 -17.14 0.35 7.37
CA GLY A 58 -17.36 -0.21 6.05
C GLY A 58 -16.04 -0.64 5.41
N PHE A 59 -16.09 -1.72 4.65
CA PHE A 59 -14.96 -2.20 3.86
C PHE A 59 -15.40 -2.37 2.42
N ILE A 60 -14.65 -1.73 1.51
CA ILE A 60 -14.88 -1.84 0.08
C ILE A 60 -13.69 -2.59 -0.50
N PRO A 61 -13.79 -3.92 -0.71
CA PRO A 61 -12.66 -4.75 -1.14
C PRO A 61 -12.12 -4.38 -2.52
N ILE A 62 -12.97 -3.87 -3.42
CA ILE A 62 -12.62 -3.57 -4.82
C ILE A 62 -12.18 -2.10 -4.99
N ALA A 63 -12.06 -1.33 -3.91
CA ALA A 63 -11.59 0.06 -4.02
C ALA A 63 -10.11 0.08 -4.43
N VAL A 64 -9.86 0.47 -5.68
CA VAL A 64 -8.53 0.77 -6.19
C VAL A 64 -8.25 2.24 -5.89
N ASN A 65 -7.28 2.50 -5.02
CA ASN A 65 -6.86 3.85 -4.69
C ASN A 65 -5.47 4.10 -5.29
N LEU A 66 -5.35 5.10 -6.15
CA LEU A 66 -4.07 5.73 -6.45
C LEU A 66 -3.80 6.78 -5.36
N LEU A 67 -2.61 6.74 -4.75
CA LEU A 67 -2.14 7.72 -3.74
C LEU A 67 -2.83 7.68 -2.36
N GLY A 68 -3.55 6.59 -2.06
CA GLY A 68 -4.20 6.38 -0.76
C GLY A 68 -5.63 6.94 -0.68
N PRO A 69 -6.35 6.69 0.42
CA PRO A 69 -7.74 7.08 0.52
C PRO A 69 -7.84 8.59 0.83
N GLY A 70 -8.55 9.33 -0.02
CA GLY A 70 -8.75 10.78 0.16
C GLY A 70 -9.38 11.13 1.51
N HIS A 71 -8.91 12.23 2.12
CA HIS A 71 -9.40 12.71 3.41
C HIS A 71 -10.81 13.30 3.29
N ALA A 72 -11.74 12.82 4.11
CA ALA A 72 -13.08 13.39 4.26
C ALA A 72 -13.31 13.73 5.75
N PRO A 73 -13.85 14.92 6.08
CA PRO A 73 -14.13 15.28 7.47
C PRO A 73 -15.03 14.23 8.14
N GLY A 74 -14.67 13.79 9.35
CA GLY A 74 -15.46 12.79 10.09
C GLY A 74 -15.34 11.34 9.60
N MET A 75 -14.44 11.05 8.64
CA MET A 75 -14.15 9.71 8.16
C MET A 75 -12.67 9.36 8.30
N LEU A 76 -12.37 8.27 9.03
CA LEU A 76 -11.05 7.63 8.99
C LEU A 76 -11.03 6.66 7.82
N LYS A 77 -10.00 6.70 6.96
CA LYS A 77 -9.84 5.76 5.86
C LYS A 77 -8.45 5.14 5.82
N ALA A 78 -8.39 3.85 5.54
CA ALA A 78 -7.15 3.11 5.37
C ALA A 78 -7.22 2.27 4.09
N THR A 79 -6.09 2.07 3.43
CA THR A 79 -5.98 1.20 2.26
C THR A 79 -4.78 0.30 2.41
N ILE A 80 -4.91 -0.95 1.98
CA ILE A 80 -3.81 -1.90 1.98
C ILE A 80 -2.98 -1.65 0.71
N PRO A 81 -1.67 -1.33 0.82
CA PRO A 81 -0.80 -1.05 -0.32
C PRO A 81 -0.36 -2.37 -0.98
N ILE A 82 -1.29 -3.15 -1.53
CA ILE A 82 -1.01 -4.48 -2.10
C ILE A 82 0.05 -4.37 -3.20
N GLY A 83 -0.01 -3.33 -4.04
CA GLY A 83 0.99 -3.13 -5.08
C GLY A 83 2.41 -2.96 -4.54
N ALA A 84 2.58 -2.26 -3.41
CA ALA A 84 3.88 -2.11 -2.75
C ALA A 84 4.39 -3.44 -2.18
N ILE A 85 3.50 -4.24 -1.58
CA ILE A 85 3.84 -5.57 -1.04
C ILE A 85 4.34 -6.49 -2.16
N VAL A 86 3.63 -6.54 -3.29
CA VAL A 86 4.00 -7.37 -4.44
C VAL A 86 5.32 -6.90 -5.05
N ALA A 87 5.46 -5.61 -5.29
CA ALA A 87 6.66 -5.04 -5.91
C ALA A 87 7.91 -5.24 -5.04
N LEU A 88 7.81 -5.04 -3.72
CA LEU A 88 8.91 -5.31 -2.79
C LEU A 88 9.27 -6.80 -2.74
N THR A 89 8.28 -7.69 -2.77
CA THR A 89 8.51 -9.14 -2.80
C THR A 89 9.29 -9.55 -4.04
N LEU A 90 8.94 -8.98 -5.20
CA LEU A 90 9.64 -9.23 -6.45
C LEU A 90 11.06 -8.64 -6.46
N ALA A 91 11.22 -7.43 -5.95
CA ALA A 91 12.54 -6.80 -5.79
C ALA A 91 13.45 -7.59 -4.84
N TRP A 92 12.91 -8.15 -3.77
CA TRP A 92 13.66 -9.02 -2.86
C TRP A 92 14.07 -10.31 -3.55
N ARG A 93 13.14 -11.00 -4.22
CA ARG A 93 13.43 -12.23 -4.98
C ARG A 93 14.45 -12.02 -6.10
N SER A 94 14.44 -10.87 -6.76
CA SER A 94 15.42 -10.58 -7.82
C SER A 94 16.82 -10.31 -7.29
N ARG A 95 16.99 -10.00 -6.01
CA ARG A 95 18.29 -9.84 -5.35
C ARG A 95 18.83 -11.17 -4.80
N THR A 96 17.95 -12.11 -4.47
CA THR A 96 18.33 -13.41 -3.90
C THR A 96 18.45 -14.51 -4.94
N LYS A 97 18.09 -14.28 -6.21
CA LYS A 97 18.43 -15.22 -7.28
C LYS A 97 19.96 -15.30 -7.39
N PRO A 98 20.58 -16.48 -7.18
CA PRO A 98 21.97 -16.69 -7.59
C PRO A 98 22.06 -16.35 -9.08
N GLY A 99 23.11 -15.67 -9.50
CA GLY A 99 23.31 -15.36 -10.91
C GLY A 99 23.29 -16.65 -11.72
N ASP A 100 22.31 -16.78 -12.61
CA ASP A 100 22.43 -17.71 -13.73
C ASP A 100 23.68 -17.26 -14.51
N SER A 101 24.67 -18.16 -14.47
CA SER A 101 26.04 -18.01 -14.96
C SER A 101 26.09 -17.99 -16.48
#